data_AF-X0V8W7-F1
#
_entry.id   AF-X0V8W7-F1
#
_cell.length_a   1.000
_cell.length_b   1.000
_cell.length_c   1.000
_cell.angle_alpha   90.00
_cell.angle_beta   90.00
_cell.angle_gamma   90.00
#
_symmetry.space_group_name_H-M   'P 1'
#
loop_
_entity.id
_entity.type
_entity.pdbx_description
1 polymer ?
#
loop_
_entity_poly.entity_id
_entity_poly.type
_entity_poly.pdbx_seq_one_letter_code
_entity_poly.pdbx_strand_id
1 'polypeptide(L)'
;MNLAKDDSNQRVVINQMIIDLLLNSGLRAEELCQLQIRDLPHYHGKLVIDVREGKGSVQRSVVISSALAKRIKLFIKHYRKAAKSKSPLFVN
;
A
#
# COMPACT_ATOMS: atom_id res chain seq x y z
N MET A 1 -2.56 0.40 31.32
CA MET A 1 -2.55 0.72 29.89
C MET A 1 -2.87 -0.58 29.15
N ASN A 2 -4.08 -0.74 28.61
CA ASN A 2 -4.51 -2.00 27.98
C ASN A 2 -4.00 -2.02 26.52
N LEU A 3 -2.93 -2.79 26.24
CA LEU A 3 -2.35 -2.91 24.89
C LEU A 3 -3.34 -3.47 23.84
N ALA A 4 -4.32 -4.28 24.26
CA ALA A 4 -5.22 -4.98 23.35
C ALA A 4 -6.25 -4.10 22.61
N LYS A 5 -6.46 -2.84 23.03
CA LYS A 5 -7.46 -1.94 22.40
C LYS A 5 -6.93 -1.21 21.16
N ASP A 6 -5.61 -1.08 21.00
CA ASP A 6 -5.01 -0.32 19.89
C ASP A 6 -4.77 -1.22 18.66
N ASP A 7 -4.35 -2.47 18.89
CA ASP A 7 -4.05 -3.44 17.83
C ASP A 7 -5.28 -3.82 16.99
N SER A 8 -6.46 -3.89 17.62
CA SER A 8 -7.71 -4.19 16.90
C SER A 8 -8.06 -3.10 15.90
N ASN A 9 -7.84 -1.83 16.27
CA ASN A 9 -8.08 -0.68 15.40
C ASN A 9 -7.06 -0.64 14.24
N GLN A 10 -5.80 -0.95 14.52
CA GLN A 10 -4.77 -1.03 13.48
C GLN A 10 -5.08 -2.10 12.43
N ARG A 11 -5.51 -3.30 12.85
CA ARG A 11 -5.91 -4.37 11.91
C ARG A 11 -7.08 -3.96 11.02
N VAL A 12 -8.07 -3.27 11.58
CA VAL A 12 -9.21 -2.75 10.80
C VAL A 12 -8.73 -1.78 9.72
N VAL A 13 -7.86 -0.83 10.06
CA VAL A 13 -7.34 0.15 9.10
C VAL A 13 -6.47 -0.51 8.02
N ILE A 14 -5.63 -1.50 8.40
CA ILE A 14 -4.85 -2.29 7.44
C ILE A 14 -5.78 -3.02 6.45
N ASN A 15 -6.79 -3.73 6.95
CA ASN A 15 -7.73 -4.46 6.11
C ASN A 15 -8.51 -3.54 5.18
N GLN A 16 -8.95 -2.37 5.66
CA GLN A 16 -9.59 -1.37 4.82
C GLN A 16 -8.65 -0.88 3.70
N MET A 17 -7.38 -0.62 3.99
CA MET A 17 -6.40 -0.20 2.99
C MET A 17 -6.13 -1.30 1.95
N ILE A 18 -6.11 -2.58 2.36
CA ILE A 18 -5.99 -3.72 1.45
C ILE A 18 -7.18 -3.75 0.49
N ILE A 19 -8.41 -3.66 1.02
CA ILE A 19 -9.64 -3.65 0.20
C ILE A 19 -9.65 -2.45 -0.75
N ASP A 20 -9.31 -1.26 -0.26
CA ASP A 20 -9.25 -0.04 -1.07
C ASP A 20 -8.27 -0.18 -2.24
N LEU A 21 -7.09 -0.76 -2.02
CA LEU A 21 -6.12 -1.00 -3.08
C LEU A 21 -6.66 -2.00 -4.09
N LEU A 22 -7.15 -3.17 -3.65
CA LEU A 22 -7.63 -4.21 -4.57
C LEU A 22 -8.78 -3.69 -5.45
N LEU A 23 -9.75 -2.98 -4.86
CA LEU A 23 -10.92 -2.48 -5.57
C LEU A 23 -10.60 -1.31 -6.52
N ASN A 24 -9.68 -0.41 -6.13
CA ASN A 24 -9.48 0.85 -6.86
C ASN A 24 -8.22 0.90 -7.72
N SER A 25 -7.43 -0.18 -7.78
CA SER A 25 -6.22 -0.24 -8.61
C SER A 25 -6.17 -1.46 -9.55
N GLY A 26 -6.98 -2.49 -9.34
CA GLY A 26 -6.89 -3.70 -10.16
C GLY A 26 -5.56 -4.45 -9.98
N LEU A 27 -4.93 -4.29 -8.81
CA LEU A 27 -3.82 -5.14 -8.38
C LEU A 27 -4.32 -6.55 -8.13
N ARG A 28 -3.51 -7.54 -8.47
CA ARG A 28 -3.68 -8.91 -7.99
C ARG A 28 -3.27 -8.98 -6.52
N ALA A 29 -3.81 -9.96 -5.78
CA ALA A 29 -3.47 -10.16 -4.37
C ALA A 29 -1.96 -10.34 -4.16
N GLU A 30 -1.30 -11.14 -5.02
CA GLU A 30 0.16 -11.33 -5.00
C GLU A 30 0.93 -10.02 -5.21
N GLU A 31 0.55 -9.24 -6.22
CA GLU A 31 1.19 -7.95 -6.53
C GLU A 31 1.09 -6.99 -5.34
N LEU A 32 -0.08 -6.96 -4.68
CA LEU A 32 -0.31 -6.17 -3.47
C LEU A 32 0.60 -6.61 -2.31
N CYS A 33 0.75 -7.93 -2.09
CA CYS A 33 1.61 -8.47 -1.04
C CYS A 33 3.09 -8.13 -1.25
N GLN A 34 3.51 -7.94 -2.50
CA GLN A 34 4.90 -7.61 -2.86
C GLN A 34 5.20 -6.09 -2.92
N LEU A 35 4.18 -5.24 -2.75
CA LEU A 35 4.37 -3.79 -2.79
C LEU A 35 5.34 -3.30 -1.72
N GLN A 36 6.24 -2.42 -2.13
CA GLN A 36 7.15 -1.70 -1.26
C GLN A 36 6.81 -0.22 -1.23
N ILE A 37 7.31 0.49 -0.21
CA ILE A 37 7.11 1.95 -0.07
C ILE A 37 7.51 2.71 -1.35
N ARG A 38 8.61 2.30 -2.01
CA ARG A 38 9.11 2.95 -3.23
C ARG A 38 8.19 2.83 -4.46
N ASP A 39 7.27 1.87 -4.44
CA ASP A 39 6.38 1.56 -5.57
C ASP A 39 5.13 2.47 -5.59
N LEU A 40 5.02 3.38 -4.61
CA LEU A 40 3.79 4.10 -4.31
C LEU A 40 3.91 5.59 -4.65
N PRO A 41 2.77 6.25 -4.98
CA PRO A 41 2.72 7.64 -5.43
C PRO A 41 3.47 8.64 -4.55
N HIS A 42 3.44 8.44 -3.23
CA HIS A 42 4.08 9.34 -2.27
C HIS A 42 5.61 9.35 -2.38
N TYR A 43 6.22 8.30 -2.94
CA TYR A 43 7.67 8.17 -3.08
C TYR A 43 8.17 8.81 -4.38
N HIS A 44 7.47 8.56 -5.50
CA HIS A 44 7.91 9.02 -6.84
C HIS A 44 7.05 10.15 -7.44
N GLY A 45 6.00 10.60 -6.75
CA GLY A 45 5.19 11.77 -7.12
C GLY A 45 4.22 11.58 -8.29
N LYS A 46 4.05 10.35 -8.80
CA LYS A 46 3.16 10.04 -9.94
C LYS A 46 1.89 9.36 -9.44
N LEU A 47 0.74 9.59 -10.08
CA LEU A 47 -0.53 8.93 -9.75
C LEU A 47 -0.59 7.49 -10.29
N VAL A 48 0.46 6.71 -10.00
CA VAL A 48 0.57 5.31 -10.37
C VAL A 48 1.09 4.48 -9.21
N ILE A 49 0.84 3.18 -9.24
CA ILE A 49 1.53 2.17 -8.43
C ILE A 49 2.42 1.35 -9.38
N ASP A 50 3.70 1.24 -9.09
CA ASP A 50 4.65 0.49 -9.90
C ASP A 50 4.71 -0.98 -9.48
N VAL A 51 4.14 -1.87 -10.29
CA VAL A 51 4.20 -3.32 -10.08
C VAL A 51 5.50 -3.85 -10.67
N ARG A 52 6.42 -4.25 -9.80
CA ARG A 52 7.77 -4.70 -10.17
C ARG A 52 7.83 -6.11 -10.75
N GLU A 53 6.97 -7.00 -10.28
CA GLU A 53 6.93 -8.41 -10.70
C GLU A 53 5.47 -8.81 -10.98
N GLY A 54 5.00 -8.56 -12.20
CA GLY A 54 3.72 -9.07 -12.68
C GLY A 54 3.84 -10.48 -13.26
N LYS A 55 2.70 -11.07 -13.66
CA LYS A 55 2.66 -12.35 -14.38
C LYS A 55 3.62 -12.34 -15.58
N GLY A 56 4.52 -13.32 -15.64
CA GLY A 56 5.54 -13.41 -16.69
C GLY A 56 6.72 -12.45 -16.53
N SER A 57 6.93 -11.92 -15.31
CA SER A 57 8.01 -10.96 -14.99
C SER A 57 7.90 -9.62 -15.71
N VAL A 58 6.68 -9.23 -16.10
CA VAL A 58 6.41 -7.97 -16.78
C VAL A 58 6.18 -6.87 -15.74
N GLN A 59 6.98 -5.80 -15.84
CA GLN A 59 6.78 -4.58 -15.07
C GLN A 59 5.64 -3.75 -15.67
N ARG A 60 4.79 -3.17 -14.82
CA ARG A 60 3.73 -2.26 -15.27
C ARG A 60 3.45 -1.18 -14.22
N SER A 61 3.03 -0.02 -14.68
CA SER A 61 2.48 1.02 -13.81
C SER A 61 0.95 0.98 -13.86
N VAL A 62 0.34 1.05 -12.69
CA VAL A 62 -1.11 1.03 -12.51
C VAL A 62 -1.58 2.44 -12.20
N VAL A 63 -2.33 3.06 -13.10
CA VAL A 63 -2.89 4.40 -12.86
C VAL A 63 -3.96 4.32 -11.77
N ILE A 64 -3.90 5.25 -10.83
CA ILE A 64 -4.86 5.35 -9.72
C ILE A 64 -5.43 6.75 -9.60
N SER A 65 -6.57 6.88 -8.91
CA SER A 65 -7.15 8.18 -8.61
C SER A 65 -6.30 8.97 -7.60
N SER A 66 -6.38 10.30 -7.68
CA SER A 66 -5.77 11.20 -6.68
C SER A 66 -6.32 10.96 -5.27
N ALA A 67 -7.57 10.54 -5.16
CA ALA A 67 -8.19 10.15 -3.89
C ALA A 67 -7.51 8.93 -3.26
N LEU A 68 -7.26 7.87 -4.05
CA LEU A 68 -6.53 6.69 -3.57
C LEU A 68 -5.09 7.03 -3.21
N ALA A 69 -4.41 7.85 -4.03
CA ALA A 69 -3.05 8.30 -3.73
C ALA A 69 -2.97 9.07 -2.39
N LYS A 70 -3.96 9.92 -2.10
CA LYS A 70 -4.06 10.63 -0.81
C LYS A 70 -4.28 9.67 0.35
N ARG A 71 -5.15 8.65 0.19
CA ARG A 71 -5.37 7.61 1.21
C ARG A 71 -4.10 6.81 1.50
N ILE A 72 -3.38 6.36 0.46
CA ILE A 72 -2.08 5.68 0.59
C ILE A 72 -1.09 6.55 1.36
N LYS A 73 -0.96 7.84 1.01
CA LYS A 73 -0.06 8.78 1.69
C LYS A 73 -0.39 8.91 3.18
N LEU A 74 -1.66 9.02 3.54
CA LEU A 74 -2.10 9.10 4.94
C LEU A 74 -1.81 7.78 5.68
N PHE A 75 -2.14 6.64 5.08
CA PHE A 75 -1.85 5.33 5.65
C PHE A 75 -0.36 5.18 5.99
N ILE A 76 0.53 5.52 5.05
CA ILE A 76 1.98 5.42 5.26
C ILE A 76 2.46 6.36 6.36
N LYS A 77 1.96 7.60 6.39
CA LYS A 77 2.29 8.58 7.42
C LYS A 77 1.96 8.08 8.83
N HIS A 78 0.82 7.40 8.99
CA HIS A 78 0.33 6.97 10.30
C HIS A 78 0.80 5.57 10.71
N TYR A 79 0.89 4.62 9.77
CA TYR A 79 1.13 3.20 10.08
C TYR A 79 2.48 2.67 9.58
N ARG A 80 3.17 3.41 8.70
CA ARG A 80 4.47 3.01 8.14
C ARG A 80 5.52 4.13 8.26
N LYS A 81 5.43 4.98 9.28
CA LYS A 81 6.28 6.19 9.46
C LYS A 81 7.79 5.90 9.41
N ALA A 82 8.23 4.76 9.94
CA ALA A 82 9.64 4.35 9.97
C ALA A 82 10.05 3.42 8.80
N ALA A 83 9.13 3.13 7.87
CA ALA A 83 9.40 2.22 6.78
C ALA A 83 10.37 2.85 5.77
N LYS A 84 11.37 2.07 5.33
CA LYS A 84 12.34 2.48 4.31
C LYS A 84 11.76 2.20 2.92
N SER A 85 12.40 2.73 1.88
CA SER A 85 11.96 2.59 0.48
C SER A 85 11.70 1.14 0.03
N LYS A 86 12.54 0.19 0.45
CA LYS A 86 12.39 -1.26 0.14
C LYS A 86 11.56 -2.03 1.17
N SER A 87 11.03 -1.38 2.20
CA SER A 87 10.17 -2.05 3.17
C SER A 87 8.82 -2.42 2.53
N PRO A 88 8.23 -3.57 2.86
CA PRO A 88 6.88 -3.93 2.44
C PRO A 88 5.85 -2.88 2.88
N LEU A 89 4.80 -2.66 2.09
CA LEU A 89 3.69 -1.79 2.47
C LEU A 89 2.92 -2.37 3.66
N PHE A 90 2.62 -3.67 3.60
CA PHE A 90 1.94 -4.42 4.65
C PHE A 90 2.89 -5.41 5.34
N VAL A 91 2.72 -5.59 6.64
CA VAL A 91 3.46 -6.54 7.47
C VAL A 91 2.46 -7.32 8.32
N ASN A 92 2.74 -8.60 8.58
CA ASN A 92 1.97 -9.44 9.52
C ASN A 92 2.28 -9.08 10.97
#